data_AF-A0A149U8H8-F1
#
_entry.id   AF-A0A149U8H8-F1
#
_cell.length_a   1.000
_cell.length_b   1.000
_cell.length_c   1.000
_cell.angle_alpha   90.00
_cell.angle_beta   90.00
_cell.angle_gamma   90.00
#
_symmetry.space_group_name_H-M   'P 1'
#
loop_
_entity.id
_entity.type
_entity.pdbx_description
1 polymer ?
#
loop_
_entity_poly.entity_id
_entity_poly.type
_entity_poly.pdbx_seq_one_letter_code
_entity_poly.pdbx_strand_id
1 'polypeptide(L)'
;MTYDRFNNRMPHWLSDQFFRLTELDHYARISRELLVTPTPQMLEFCDGGQEIVSRYNTDKTLWRLFRQKVTERHPDLPAWQQEVCINGHKISSMVELAVYRRLLLEASDTLNLRIQPFIRELDYKGQADFSLFCKGHPTLYIEVAGTVTSQGKSVSKAAESFRPGIEERLFRYVGVAPVEVIHVDEVCHVKVQTERVRHIIARARSV
;
A
#
# COMPACT_ATOMS: atom_id res chain seq x y z
N MET A 1 -15.52 10.98 9.38
CA MET A 1 -14.88 11.57 10.58
C MET A 1 -13.93 10.54 11.16
N THR A 2 -12.64 10.61 10.82
CA THR A 2 -11.59 9.76 11.40
C THR A 2 -11.04 10.47 12.64
N TYR A 3 -11.55 10.08 13.81
CA TYR A 3 -11.04 10.54 15.10
C TYR A 3 -9.90 9.62 15.55
N ASP A 4 -8.68 9.90 15.09
CA ASP A 4 -7.48 9.33 15.73
C ASP A 4 -7.01 10.32 16.82
N ARG A 5 -7.77 10.39 17.92
CA ARG A 5 -7.35 11.14 19.11
C ARG A 5 -6.29 10.32 19.84
N PHE A 6 -5.03 10.51 19.49
CA PHE A 6 -3.89 10.01 20.28
C PHE A 6 -3.81 10.77 21.61
N ASN A 7 -4.75 10.51 22.52
CA ASN A 7 -4.70 11.10 23.85
C ASN A 7 -3.93 10.14 24.78
N ASN A 8 -2.60 10.15 24.67
CA ASN A 8 -1.74 9.40 25.57
C ASN A 8 -0.57 10.30 26.01
N ARG A 9 -0.46 10.51 27.33
CA ARG A 9 0.73 11.14 27.90
C ARG A 9 1.95 10.25 27.63
N MET A 10 3.05 10.88 27.22
CA MET A 10 4.33 10.21 27.06
C MET A 10 4.73 9.56 28.40
N PRO A 11 5.18 8.29 28.42
CA PRO A 11 5.65 7.66 29.63
C PRO A 11 6.77 8.49 30.29
N HIS A 12 6.78 8.60 31.62
CA HIS A 12 7.73 9.43 32.35
C HIS A 12 9.21 9.06 32.14
N TRP A 13 9.49 7.85 31.64
CA TRP A 13 10.83 7.37 31.33
C TRP A 13 11.31 7.75 29.92
N LEU A 14 10.42 8.25 29.05
CA LEU A 14 10.74 8.59 27.67
C LEU A 14 10.93 10.10 27.56
N SER A 15 12.11 10.53 27.11
CA SER A 15 12.40 11.94 26.82
C SER A 15 11.85 12.33 25.45
N ASP A 16 11.41 13.58 25.28
CA ASP A 16 11.06 14.11 23.95
C ASP A 16 12.24 14.04 22.98
N GLN A 17 13.48 14.08 23.49
CA GLN A 17 14.71 13.95 22.69
C GLN A 17 14.94 12.52 22.16
N PHE A 18 14.16 11.53 22.61
CA PHE A 18 14.23 10.16 22.11
C PHE A 18 13.86 10.08 20.62
N PHE A 19 12.91 10.92 20.19
CA PHE A 19 12.45 10.97 18.80
C PHE A 19 13.33 11.90 17.98
N ARG A 20 14.17 11.32 17.12
CA ARG A 20 15.12 12.12 16.33
C ARG A 20 14.38 12.84 15.21
N LEU A 21 14.58 14.16 15.12
CA LEU A 21 13.92 14.99 14.11
C LEU A 21 14.19 14.50 12.68
N THR A 22 15.40 14.06 12.39
CA THR A 22 15.78 13.50 11.08
C THR A 22 14.98 12.25 10.72
N GLU A 23 14.67 11.38 11.69
CA GLU A 23 13.89 10.16 11.47
C GLU A 23 12.39 10.48 11.34
N LEU A 24 11.88 11.48 12.07
CA LEU A 24 10.52 11.99 11.88
C LEU A 24 10.33 12.60 10.48
N ASP A 25 11.30 13.41 10.03
CA ASP A 25 11.30 14.03 8.70
C ASP A 25 11.45 13.01 7.58
N HIS A 26 12.29 12.00 7.78
CA HIS A 26 12.47 10.90 6.83
C HIS A 26 11.20 10.06 6.68
N TYR A 27 10.53 9.71 7.79
CA TYR A 27 9.23 9.03 7.73
C TYR A 27 8.18 9.86 6.97
N ALA A 28 8.12 11.17 7.25
CA ALA A 28 7.18 12.06 6.59
C ALA A 28 7.47 12.18 5.09
N ARG A 29 8.74 12.21 4.68
CA ARG A 29 9.14 12.18 3.26
C ARG A 29 8.67 10.91 2.57
N ILE A 30 8.96 9.73 3.14
CA ILE A 30 8.48 8.44 2.62
C ILE A 30 6.96 8.46 2.49
N SER A 31 6.26 8.98 3.51
CA SER A 31 4.79 9.03 3.50
C SER A 31 4.22 9.87 2.36
N ARG A 32 4.83 11.03 2.08
CA ARG A 32 4.46 11.88 0.94
C ARG A 32 4.77 11.21 -0.38
N GLU A 33 5.91 10.55 -0.51
CA GLU A 33 6.30 9.83 -1.72
C GLU A 33 5.36 8.64 -2.02
N LEU A 34 4.98 7.87 -1.01
CA LEU A 34 4.05 6.74 -1.14
C LEU A 34 2.58 7.15 -1.15
N LEU A 35 2.29 8.43 -0.90
CA LEU A 35 0.94 8.98 -0.75
C LEU A 35 0.13 8.32 0.38
N VAL A 36 0.77 7.65 1.34
CA VAL A 36 0.15 6.96 2.49
C VAL A 36 1.07 7.08 3.70
N THR A 37 0.56 6.83 4.90
CA THR A 37 1.42 6.59 6.07
C THR A 37 1.80 5.10 6.11
N PRO A 38 3.03 4.71 5.73
CA PRO A 38 3.41 3.31 5.61
C PRO A 38 3.37 2.57 6.95
N THR A 39 3.01 1.29 6.89
CA THR A 39 3.13 0.37 8.03
C THR A 39 4.60 0.08 8.32
N PRO A 40 4.95 -0.45 9.51
CA PRO A 40 6.32 -0.89 9.79
C PRO A 40 6.85 -1.87 8.73
N GLN A 41 6.02 -2.78 8.26
CA GLN A 41 6.39 -3.74 7.21
C GLN A 41 6.69 -3.07 5.87
N MET A 42 5.92 -2.04 5.48
CA MET A 42 6.24 -1.26 4.27
C MET A 42 7.57 -0.51 4.42
N LEU A 43 7.82 0.06 5.61
CA LEU A 43 9.06 0.78 5.90
C LEU A 43 10.31 -0.08 5.75
N GLU A 44 10.24 -1.38 6.04
CA GLU A 44 11.38 -2.30 5.85
C GLU A 44 11.86 -2.37 4.39
N PHE A 45 11.00 -2.01 3.42
CA PHE A 45 11.35 -1.92 2.00
C PHE A 45 11.66 -0.48 1.54
N CYS A 46 11.51 0.51 2.41
CA CYS A 46 11.81 1.90 2.08
C CYS A 46 13.28 2.20 2.41
N ASP A 47 13.92 3.04 1.58
CA ASP A 47 15.27 3.52 1.85
C ASP A 47 15.35 4.19 3.24
N GLY A 48 16.26 3.73 4.10
CA GLY A 48 16.42 4.18 5.49
C GLY A 48 15.22 3.92 6.43
N GLY A 49 14.25 3.10 6.01
CA GLY A 49 13.06 2.79 6.81
C GLY A 49 13.32 1.71 7.87
N GLN A 50 14.29 0.83 7.64
CA GLN A 50 14.66 -0.24 8.58
C GLN A 50 15.17 0.31 9.92
N GLU A 51 15.92 1.42 9.90
CA GLU A 51 16.42 2.09 11.10
C GLU A 51 15.28 2.65 11.96
N ILE A 52 14.25 3.21 11.31
CA ILE A 52 13.03 3.69 11.96
C ILE A 52 12.30 2.52 12.63
N VAL A 53 12.09 1.43 11.88
CA VAL A 53 11.40 0.24 12.39
C VAL A 53 12.16 -0.35 13.58
N SER A 54 13.48 -0.53 13.45
CA SER A 54 14.33 -1.08 14.50
C SER A 54 14.30 -0.26 15.79
N ARG A 55 14.23 1.08 15.68
CA ARG A 55 14.21 1.98 16.84
C ARG A 55 12.84 2.10 17.49
N TYR A 56 11.78 2.23 16.69
CA TYR A 56 10.48 2.68 17.18
C TYR A 56 9.39 1.61 17.17
N ASN A 57 9.53 0.53 16.41
CA ASN A 57 8.55 -0.56 16.32
C ASN A 57 8.90 -1.75 17.25
N THR A 58 9.62 -1.51 18.33
CA THR A 58 9.95 -2.53 19.34
C THR A 58 8.76 -2.81 20.28
N ASP A 59 7.87 -1.84 20.45
CA ASP A 59 6.63 -1.95 21.21
C ASP A 59 5.52 -1.13 20.54
N LYS A 60 4.27 -1.59 20.69
CA LYS A 60 3.08 -0.93 20.11
C LYS A 60 2.91 0.51 20.62
N THR A 61 3.25 0.76 21.89
CA THR A 61 3.16 2.09 22.50
C THR A 61 4.19 3.04 21.91
N LEU A 62 5.43 2.60 21.75
CA LEU A 62 6.52 3.38 21.19
C LEU A 62 6.24 3.72 19.73
N TRP A 63 5.77 2.75 18.95
CA TRP A 63 5.34 3.00 17.58
C TRP A 63 4.24 4.04 17.54
N ARG A 64 3.21 3.92 18.40
CA ARG A 64 2.13 4.90 18.49
C ARG A 64 2.63 6.31 18.85
N LEU A 65 3.57 6.43 19.80
CA LEU A 65 4.15 7.73 20.18
C LEU A 65 4.99 8.34 19.07
N PHE A 66 5.80 7.53 18.37
CA PHE A 66 6.53 7.96 17.18
C PHE A 66 5.57 8.55 16.14
N ARG A 67 4.48 7.84 15.83
CA ARG A 67 3.45 8.30 14.90
C ARG A 67 2.80 9.62 15.34
N GLN A 68 2.55 9.78 16.64
CA GLN A 68 2.03 11.02 17.19
C GLN A 68 3.03 12.18 16.98
N LYS A 69 4.31 11.98 17.28
CA LYS A 69 5.36 13.00 17.06
C LYS A 69 5.54 13.37 15.59
N VAL A 70 5.45 12.39 14.68
CA VAL A 70 5.41 12.64 13.24
C VAL A 70 4.23 13.55 12.89
N THR A 71 3.04 13.25 13.41
CA THR A 71 1.80 14.00 13.11
C THR A 71 1.82 15.41 13.68
N GLU A 72 2.35 15.60 14.89
CA GLU A 72 2.54 16.92 15.51
C GLU A 72 3.48 17.81 14.67
N ARG A 73 4.52 17.20 14.07
CA ARG A 73 5.51 17.91 13.25
C ARG A 73 5.09 18.12 11.80
N HIS A 74 4.39 17.15 11.22
CA HIS A 74 3.94 17.14 9.82
C HIS A 74 2.41 16.95 9.76
N PRO A 75 1.63 18.00 10.08
CA PRO A 75 0.17 17.91 10.17
C PRO A 75 -0.52 17.73 8.81
N ASP A 76 0.21 17.93 7.71
CA ASP A 76 -0.24 17.77 6.33
C ASP A 76 -0.21 16.31 5.82
N LEU A 77 0.38 15.39 6.58
CA LEU A 77 0.46 13.99 6.17
C LEU A 77 -0.93 13.36 6.04
N PRO A 78 -1.10 12.38 5.13
CA PRO A 78 -2.31 11.59 5.08
C PRO A 78 -2.63 11.04 6.47
N ALA A 79 -3.90 11.11 6.88
CA ALA A 79 -4.31 10.53 8.16
C ALA A 79 -3.89 9.05 8.23
N TRP A 80 -3.52 8.60 9.43
CA TRP A 80 -3.25 7.18 9.69
C TRP A 80 -4.51 6.37 9.42
N GLN A 81 -4.50 5.69 8.29
CA GLN A 81 -5.69 5.09 7.74
C GLN A 81 -5.62 3.58 8.00
N GLN A 82 -6.29 3.10 9.05
CA GLN A 82 -6.39 1.65 9.28
C GLN A 82 -7.51 1.01 8.45
N GLU A 83 -8.57 1.77 8.16
CA GLU A 83 -9.68 1.32 7.32
C GLU A 83 -10.09 2.45 6.37
N VAL A 84 -9.88 2.23 5.07
CA VAL A 84 -10.26 3.18 4.02
C VAL A 84 -11.37 2.57 3.20
N CYS A 85 -12.51 3.25 3.19
CA CYS A 85 -13.60 2.95 2.27
C CYS A 85 -13.67 4.03 1.20
N ILE A 86 -13.63 3.64 -0.06
CA ILE A 86 -13.78 4.54 -1.21
C ILE A 86 -14.96 4.05 -2.02
N ASN A 87 -15.96 4.92 -2.18
CA ASN A 87 -17.20 4.60 -2.91
C ASN A 87 -17.88 3.29 -2.44
N GLY A 88 -17.83 3.01 -1.14
CA GLY A 88 -18.41 1.81 -0.53
C GLY A 88 -17.53 0.55 -0.59
N HIS A 89 -16.35 0.61 -1.23
CA HIS A 89 -15.40 -0.50 -1.29
C HIS A 89 -14.29 -0.32 -0.25
N LYS A 90 -13.99 -1.39 0.50
CA LYS A 90 -12.91 -1.40 1.49
C LYS A 90 -11.58 -1.65 0.78
N ILE A 91 -10.61 -0.77 0.98
CA ILE A 91 -9.21 -1.08 0.64
C ILE A 91 -8.64 -1.93 1.76
N SER A 92 -8.10 -3.10 1.42
CA SER A 92 -7.76 -4.16 2.40
C SER A 92 -6.38 -3.96 3.03
N SER A 93 -5.52 -3.14 2.41
CA SER A 93 -4.17 -2.86 2.93
C SER A 93 -3.63 -1.47 2.56
N MET A 94 -2.63 -0.99 3.31
CA MET A 94 -1.91 0.25 2.97
C MET A 94 -1.11 0.14 1.67
N VAL A 95 -0.69 -1.09 1.31
CA VAL A 95 -0.01 -1.36 0.04
C VAL A 95 -0.98 -1.12 -1.12
N GLU A 96 -2.19 -1.68 -1.05
CA GLU A 96 -3.26 -1.41 -2.02
C GLU A 96 -3.61 0.07 -2.10
N LEU A 97 -3.69 0.76 -0.96
CA LEU A 97 -4.02 2.19 -0.94
C LEU A 97 -2.95 3.04 -1.65
N ALA A 98 -1.67 2.71 -1.45
CA ALA A 98 -0.56 3.39 -2.12
C ALA A 98 -0.65 3.21 -3.64
N VAL A 99 -0.96 1.99 -4.10
CA VAL A 99 -1.19 1.69 -5.52
C VAL A 99 -2.39 2.46 -6.05
N TYR A 100 -3.52 2.43 -5.35
CA TYR A 100 -4.74 3.16 -5.73
C TYR A 100 -4.49 4.66 -5.92
N ARG A 101 -3.83 5.31 -4.94
CA ARG A 101 -3.54 6.74 -5.01
C ARG A 101 -2.59 7.07 -6.16
N ARG A 102 -1.61 6.20 -6.42
CA ARG A 102 -0.71 6.36 -7.56
C ARG A 102 -1.44 6.18 -8.89
N LEU A 103 -2.34 5.19 -9.00
CA LEU A 103 -3.20 5.00 -10.17
C LEU A 103 -4.03 6.24 -10.44
N LEU A 104 -4.65 6.84 -9.42
CA LEU A 104 -5.41 8.09 -9.59
C LEU A 104 -4.54 9.26 -10.05
N LEU A 105 -3.30 9.34 -9.58
CA LEU A 105 -2.40 10.43 -9.93
C LEU A 105 -1.85 10.30 -11.36
N GLU A 106 -1.63 9.08 -11.85
CA GLU A 106 -1.06 8.81 -13.17
C GLU A 106 -2.12 8.54 -14.26
N ALA A 107 -3.34 8.14 -13.91
CA ALA A 107 -4.39 7.86 -14.88
C ALA A 107 -5.07 9.15 -15.34
N SER A 108 -5.12 9.36 -16.66
CA SER A 108 -5.95 10.42 -17.26
C SER A 108 -7.45 10.10 -17.14
N ASP A 109 -8.30 11.13 -17.26
CA ASP A 109 -9.77 11.07 -17.18
C ASP A 109 -10.48 10.05 -18.09
N THR A 110 -9.73 9.36 -18.97
CA THR A 110 -10.23 8.39 -19.94
C THR A 110 -10.23 6.94 -19.44
N LEU A 111 -9.61 6.65 -18.28
CA LEU A 111 -9.54 5.30 -17.72
C LEU A 111 -10.54 5.15 -16.56
N ASN A 112 -11.43 4.16 -16.67
CA ASN A 112 -12.35 3.84 -15.60
C ASN A 112 -11.67 2.89 -14.61
N LEU A 113 -11.14 3.45 -13.53
CA LEU A 113 -10.59 2.71 -12.40
C LEU A 113 -11.75 2.23 -11.49
N ARG A 114 -11.77 0.92 -11.19
CA ARG A 114 -12.70 0.32 -10.23
C ARG A 114 -11.95 -0.35 -9.10
N ILE A 115 -12.56 -0.34 -7.92
CA ILE A 115 -12.04 -0.95 -6.69
C ILE A 115 -12.86 -2.21 -6.42
N GLN A 116 -12.18 -3.31 -6.07
CA GLN A 116 -12.80 -4.59 -5.80
C GLN A 116 -13.82 -5.06 -6.86
N PRO A 117 -13.53 -4.93 -8.16
CA PRO A 117 -14.44 -5.39 -9.20
C PRO A 117 -14.54 -6.91 -9.18
N PHE A 118 -15.75 -7.43 -9.44
CA PHE A 118 -15.90 -8.83 -9.82
C PHE A 118 -15.16 -9.10 -11.12
N ILE A 119 -14.45 -10.22 -11.17
CA ILE A 119 -13.77 -10.71 -12.36
C ILE A 119 -14.85 -11.36 -13.24
N ARG A 120 -15.20 -10.69 -14.34
CA ARG A 120 -16.36 -11.07 -15.18
C ARG A 120 -16.20 -12.43 -15.85
N GLU A 121 -14.95 -12.78 -16.13
CA GLU A 121 -14.56 -13.97 -16.86
C GLU A 121 -14.49 -15.22 -15.97
N LEU A 122 -14.76 -15.08 -14.66
CA LEU A 122 -14.84 -16.20 -13.72
C LEU A 122 -16.29 -16.59 -13.43
N ASP A 123 -16.55 -17.90 -13.42
CA ASP A 123 -17.86 -18.48 -13.07
C ASP A 123 -18.23 -18.32 -11.58
N TYR A 124 -17.27 -17.94 -10.73
CA TYR A 124 -17.45 -17.69 -9.30
C TYR A 124 -17.10 -16.24 -8.93
N LYS A 125 -17.55 -15.81 -7.75
CA LYS A 125 -17.41 -14.43 -7.24
C LYS A 125 -15.98 -14.06 -6.82
N GLY A 126 -15.00 -14.22 -7.71
CA GLY A 126 -13.66 -13.67 -7.53
C GLY A 126 -13.67 -12.16 -7.68
N GLN A 127 -12.99 -11.45 -6.78
CA GLN A 127 -12.75 -10.01 -6.88
C GLN A 127 -11.24 -9.76 -7.02
N ALA A 128 -10.88 -8.88 -7.94
CA ALA A 128 -9.53 -8.32 -8.02
C ALA A 128 -9.39 -7.15 -7.04
N ASP A 129 -8.18 -6.68 -6.74
CA ASP A 129 -8.02 -5.45 -5.95
C ASP A 129 -8.50 -4.22 -6.75
N PHE A 130 -8.09 -4.13 -8.01
CA PHE A 130 -8.53 -3.08 -8.94
C PHE A 130 -8.78 -3.59 -10.35
N SER A 131 -9.47 -2.80 -11.16
CA SER A 131 -9.47 -2.96 -12.62
C SER A 131 -9.39 -1.62 -13.34
N LEU A 132 -8.75 -1.63 -14.50
CA LEU A 132 -8.79 -0.54 -15.47
C LEU A 132 -9.60 -0.96 -16.68
N PHE A 133 -10.61 -0.16 -17.02
CA PHE A 133 -11.37 -0.31 -18.25
C PHE A 133 -11.08 0.86 -19.20
N CYS A 134 -10.69 0.52 -20.42
CA CYS A 134 -10.57 1.44 -21.54
C CYS A 134 -11.53 1.00 -22.65
N LYS A 135 -12.29 1.95 -23.21
CA LYS A 135 -13.29 1.62 -24.25
C LYS A 135 -12.60 1.00 -25.47
N GLY A 136 -13.08 -0.16 -25.89
CA GLY A 136 -12.52 -0.90 -27.04
C GLY A 136 -11.44 -1.92 -26.67
N HIS A 137 -11.07 -2.00 -25.38
CA HIS A 137 -10.06 -2.93 -24.88
C HIS A 137 -10.65 -3.86 -23.80
N PRO A 138 -10.10 -5.08 -23.61
CA PRO A 138 -10.40 -5.92 -22.46
C PRO A 138 -10.14 -5.20 -21.13
N THR A 139 -10.87 -5.61 -20.09
CA THR A 139 -10.63 -5.07 -18.74
C THR A 139 -9.33 -5.64 -18.20
N LEU A 140 -8.39 -4.77 -17.82
CA LEU A 140 -7.15 -5.18 -17.15
C LEU A 140 -7.38 -5.22 -15.64
N TYR A 141 -7.20 -6.38 -15.02
CA TYR A 141 -7.26 -6.52 -13.56
C TYR A 141 -5.89 -6.29 -12.93
N ILE A 142 -5.89 -5.82 -11.69
CA ILE A 142 -4.67 -5.55 -10.91
C ILE A 142 -4.81 -6.25 -9.55
N GLU A 143 -3.80 -7.02 -9.20
CA GLU A 143 -3.63 -7.66 -7.89
C GLU A 143 -2.41 -7.06 -7.18
N VAL A 144 -2.58 -6.73 -5.91
CA VAL A 144 -1.53 -6.15 -5.07
C VAL A 144 -1.06 -7.19 -4.05
N ALA A 145 0.17 -7.65 -4.22
CA ALA A 145 0.79 -8.61 -3.33
C ALA A 145 1.47 -7.90 -2.15
N GLY A 146 0.70 -7.64 -1.08
CA GLY A 146 1.19 -6.97 0.13
C GLY A 146 2.12 -7.80 1.03
N THR A 147 2.17 -9.12 0.83
CA THR A 147 2.89 -10.07 1.70
C THR A 147 3.92 -10.94 0.99
N VAL A 148 4.09 -10.73 -0.32
CA VAL A 148 5.04 -11.45 -1.17
C VAL A 148 5.79 -10.41 -2.01
N THR A 149 7.10 -10.57 -2.10
CA THR A 149 7.97 -9.71 -2.90
C THR A 149 7.98 -10.13 -4.37
N SER A 150 8.45 -9.27 -5.26
CA SER A 150 8.62 -9.54 -6.69
C SER A 150 9.50 -10.77 -6.99
N GLN A 151 10.32 -11.18 -6.03
CA GLN A 151 11.19 -12.37 -6.09
C GLN A 151 10.52 -13.64 -5.53
N GLY A 152 9.21 -13.60 -5.25
CA GLY A 152 8.46 -14.73 -4.70
C GLY A 152 8.74 -15.04 -3.23
N LYS A 153 9.43 -14.15 -2.51
CA LYS A 153 9.71 -14.33 -1.07
C LYS A 153 8.63 -13.70 -0.22
N SER A 154 8.16 -14.42 0.79
CA SER A 154 7.29 -13.82 1.81
C SER A 154 8.04 -12.83 2.68
N VAL A 155 7.35 -11.75 3.03
CA VAL A 155 7.90 -10.65 3.84
C VAL A 155 8.13 -11.00 5.31
N SER A 156 7.55 -12.10 5.79
CA SER A 156 7.76 -12.61 7.14
C SER A 156 7.40 -14.09 7.23
N LYS A 157 7.81 -14.76 8.32
CA LYS A 157 7.40 -16.16 8.60
C LYS A 157 5.88 -16.31 8.71
N ALA A 158 5.21 -15.31 9.26
CA ALA A 158 3.74 -15.31 9.35
C ALA A 158 3.10 -15.07 7.97
N ALA A 159 3.75 -14.31 7.08
CA ALA A 159 3.28 -14.12 5.71
C ALA A 159 3.39 -15.39 4.85
N GLU A 160 4.35 -16.27 5.15
CA GLU A 160 4.58 -17.51 4.39
C GLU A 160 3.34 -18.41 4.34
N SER A 161 2.56 -18.49 5.42
CA SER A 161 1.33 -19.29 5.44
C SER A 161 0.26 -18.80 4.46
N PHE A 162 0.33 -17.54 4.01
CA PHE A 162 -0.61 -16.96 3.06
C PHE A 162 -0.12 -17.04 1.61
N ARG A 163 1.16 -17.35 1.38
CA ARG A 163 1.75 -17.37 0.02
C ARG A 163 1.03 -18.33 -0.94
N PRO A 164 0.71 -19.58 -0.56
CA PRO A 164 0.00 -20.50 -1.46
C PRO A 164 -1.37 -19.95 -1.91
N GLY A 165 -2.12 -19.32 -0.99
CA GLY A 165 -3.42 -18.74 -1.31
C GLY A 165 -3.34 -17.52 -2.25
N ILE A 166 -2.23 -16.77 -2.20
CA ILE A 166 -1.97 -15.68 -3.15
C ILE A 166 -1.65 -16.26 -4.53
N GLU A 167 -0.78 -17.26 -4.61
CA GLU A 167 -0.43 -17.94 -5.86
C GLU A 167 -1.68 -18.55 -6.51
N GLU A 168 -2.48 -19.30 -5.75
CA GLU A 168 -3.77 -19.84 -6.20
C GLU A 168 -4.73 -18.77 -6.70
N ARG A 169 -4.72 -17.57 -6.11
CA ARG A 169 -5.53 -16.45 -6.58
C ARG A 169 -5.04 -15.90 -7.92
N LEU A 170 -3.74 -15.83 -8.13
CA LEU A 170 -3.16 -15.39 -9.39
C LEU A 170 -3.39 -16.39 -10.53
N PHE A 171 -3.39 -17.70 -10.24
CA PHE A 171 -3.68 -18.74 -11.24
C PHE A 171 -5.07 -18.63 -11.88
N ARG A 172 -6.02 -17.96 -11.21
CA ARG A 172 -7.40 -17.79 -11.69
C ARG A 172 -7.49 -16.98 -12.99
N TYR A 173 -6.51 -16.12 -13.24
CA TYR A 173 -6.49 -15.26 -14.41
C TYR A 173 -5.90 -15.94 -15.65
N VAL A 174 -5.17 -17.06 -15.47
CA VAL A 174 -4.43 -17.72 -16.54
C VAL A 174 -5.38 -18.22 -17.63
N GLY A 175 -5.23 -17.67 -18.84
CA GLY A 175 -6.09 -18.01 -19.98
C GLY A 175 -7.50 -17.43 -19.90
N VAL A 176 -7.80 -16.62 -18.88
CA VAL A 176 -9.14 -16.11 -18.58
C VAL A 176 -9.22 -14.60 -18.79
N ALA A 177 -8.32 -13.83 -18.17
CA ALA A 177 -8.34 -12.37 -18.24
C ALA A 177 -6.93 -11.77 -18.08
N PRO A 178 -6.66 -10.59 -18.66
CA PRO A 178 -5.38 -9.93 -18.47
C PRO A 178 -5.27 -9.42 -17.02
N VAL A 179 -4.13 -9.71 -16.40
CA VAL A 179 -3.81 -9.32 -15.03
C VAL A 179 -2.41 -8.73 -14.93
N GLU A 180 -2.26 -7.76 -14.05
CA GLU A 180 -0.99 -7.23 -13.57
C GLU A 180 -0.86 -7.43 -12.07
N VAL A 181 0.33 -7.84 -11.63
CA VAL A 181 0.65 -7.99 -10.22
C VAL A 181 1.68 -6.94 -9.84
N ILE A 182 1.45 -6.28 -8.70
CA ILE A 182 2.41 -5.35 -8.11
C ILE A 182 2.70 -5.78 -6.67
N HIS A 183 3.99 -5.94 -6.36
CA HIS A 183 4.45 -6.48 -5.09
C HIS A 183 4.85 -5.35 -4.13
N VAL A 184 4.82 -5.65 -2.84
CA VAL A 184 5.14 -4.68 -1.78
C VAL A 184 6.50 -4.00 -1.93
N ASP A 185 7.53 -4.72 -2.37
CA ASP A 185 8.87 -4.17 -2.64
C ASP A 185 8.88 -3.22 -3.85
N GLU A 186 8.06 -3.47 -4.86
CA GLU A 186 7.86 -2.54 -5.98
C GLU A 186 7.09 -1.29 -5.54
N VAL A 187 6.10 -1.46 -4.65
CA VAL A 187 5.27 -0.36 -4.11
C VAL A 187 6.10 0.59 -3.24
N CYS A 188 7.00 0.07 -2.41
CA CYS A 188 7.77 0.86 -1.45
C CYS A 188 8.91 1.68 -2.08
N HIS A 189 9.17 1.55 -3.38
CA HIS A 189 10.12 2.37 -4.12
C HIS A 189 9.38 3.27 -5.11
N VAL A 190 9.21 4.57 -4.79
CA VAL A 190 8.35 5.50 -5.56
C VAL A 190 8.64 5.52 -7.06
N LYS A 191 9.91 5.43 -7.48
CA LYS A 191 10.28 5.39 -8.90
C LYS A 191 9.76 4.11 -9.56
N VAL A 192 10.01 2.96 -8.94
CA VAL A 192 9.56 1.65 -9.41
C VAL A 192 8.03 1.59 -9.41
N GLN A 193 7.38 2.00 -8.32
CA GLN A 193 5.92 2.05 -8.22
C GLN A 193 5.32 2.89 -9.36
N THR A 194 5.87 4.07 -9.62
CA THR A 194 5.39 4.97 -10.68
C THR A 194 5.57 4.34 -12.06
N GLU A 195 6.72 3.72 -12.34
CA GLU A 195 6.97 3.03 -13.60
C GLU A 195 6.04 1.82 -13.79
N ARG A 196 5.82 1.01 -12.75
CA ARG A 196 4.88 -0.10 -12.78
C ARG A 196 3.45 0.37 -13.02
N VAL A 197 2.99 1.43 -12.34
CA VAL A 197 1.65 2.00 -12.57
C VAL A 197 1.50 2.53 -13.99
N ARG A 198 2.51 3.24 -14.53
CA ARG A 198 2.49 3.72 -15.92
C ARG A 198 2.46 2.57 -16.91
N HIS A 199 3.21 1.50 -16.66
CA HIS A 199 3.18 0.29 -17.47
C HIS A 199 1.78 -0.35 -17.48
N ILE A 200 1.18 -0.51 -16.30
CA ILE A 200 -0.18 -1.06 -16.15
C ILE A 200 -1.20 -0.21 -16.94
N ILE A 201 -1.10 1.12 -16.83
CA ILE A 201 -1.95 2.07 -17.58
C ILE A 201 -1.76 1.92 -19.09
N ALA A 202 -0.52 1.84 -19.56
CA ALA A 202 -0.22 1.66 -20.98
C ALA A 202 -0.77 0.32 -21.49
N ARG A 203 -0.58 -0.76 -20.71
CA ARG A 203 -1.08 -2.09 -21.03
C ARG A 203 -2.60 -2.09 -21.14
N ALA A 204 -3.32 -1.45 -20.22
CA ALA A 204 -4.78 -1.34 -20.28
C ALA A 204 -5.33 -0.67 -21.56
N ARG A 205 -4.48 0.05 -22.30
CA ARG A 205 -4.81 0.71 -23.58
C ARG A 205 -4.33 -0.08 -24.81
N SER A 206 -3.63 -1.19 -24.61
CA SER A 206 -3.00 -1.95 -25.69
C SER A 206 -3.40 -3.43 -25.73
N VAL A 207 -3.88 -3.99 -24.62
CA VAL A 207 -4.48 -5.34 -24.62
C VAL A 207 -5.81 -5.33 -25.38
#